data_AF-A0A0Q6SGQ8-F1
#
_entry.id   AF-A0A0Q6SGQ8-F1
#
_cell.length_a   1.000
_cell.length_b   1.000
_cell.length_c   1.000
_cell.angle_alpha   90.00
_cell.angle_beta   90.00
_cell.angle_gamma   90.00
#
_symmetry.space_group_name_H-M   'P 1'
#
loop_
_entity.id
_entity.type
_entity.pdbx_description
1 polymer ?
#
loop_
_entity_poly.entity_id
_entity_poly.type
_entity_poly.pdbx_seq_one_letter_code
_entity_poly.pdbx_strand_id
1 'polypeptide(L)'
;MKKAIGFLLWLAGHVVNVLTLAGACVYLWGVVAWMHAPLAGALGVTAAMALLPLALAWVCRTIGKRLWKNLPAGAPSPSRARRWLLAGAGIVFVGACGSLVRTGLVEHQCSVERSRTWATHEADTRRNGFERVCPGDLARFDISFKSLASSTRKLAFTPVDLTHTPFARFESLGGRAESVGDVPSRLYRGFRMPDGHRVTLFEHDMSADGSRSWRNPRDEPERINGLPARLVVLEDNTGTAVSLLSWFEGRRGYQLWIDANVARVPLRGQLFALAASLPHAVPACPNEPPPAPLRFDADGNPVDEPMPEMLTRTQADALADGSKRPCR
;
A
#
# COMPACT_ATOMS: atom_id res chain seq x y z
N MET A 1 12.97 46.20 8.48
CA MET A 1 12.70 44.74 8.36
C MET A 1 11.83 44.34 7.16
N LYS A 2 10.64 44.93 6.96
CA LYS A 2 9.67 44.49 5.93
C LYS A 2 10.20 44.49 4.47
N LYS A 3 10.97 45.52 4.06
CA LYS A 3 11.62 45.59 2.72
C LYS A 3 12.59 44.45 2.47
N ALA A 4 13.42 44.17 3.48
CA ALA A 4 14.38 43.11 3.40
C ALA A 4 13.62 41.78 3.20
N ILE A 5 12.58 41.52 3.98
CA ILE A 5 11.77 40.30 3.88
C ILE A 5 11.11 40.19 2.48
N GLY A 6 10.55 41.28 1.95
CA GLY A 6 9.97 41.30 0.61
C GLY A 6 10.97 40.97 -0.50
N PHE A 7 12.17 41.56 -0.47
CA PHE A 7 13.25 41.27 -1.42
C PHE A 7 13.73 39.80 -1.32
N LEU A 8 13.77 39.21 -0.12
CA LEU A 8 14.09 37.79 0.02
C LEU A 8 13.07 36.88 -0.57
N LEU A 9 11.80 37.11 -0.29
CA LEU A 9 10.74 36.25 -0.80
C LEU A 9 10.69 36.32 -2.33
N TRP A 10 10.95 37.51 -2.88
CA TRP A 10 11.08 37.70 -4.31
C TRP A 10 12.28 36.95 -4.90
N LEU A 11 13.48 37.14 -4.33
CA LEU A 11 14.70 36.46 -4.77
C LEU A 11 14.61 34.93 -4.58
N ALA A 12 14.05 34.47 -3.46
CA ALA A 12 13.85 33.06 -3.15
C ALA A 12 12.95 32.38 -4.19
N GLY A 13 11.86 33.02 -4.61
CA GLY A 13 11.03 32.44 -5.67
C GLY A 13 11.74 32.39 -7.04
N HIS A 14 12.66 33.31 -7.33
CA HIS A 14 13.53 33.19 -8.51
C HIS A 14 14.51 32.02 -8.39
N VAL A 15 15.15 31.86 -7.23
CA VAL A 15 16.09 30.77 -6.96
C VAL A 15 15.37 29.42 -7.03
N VAL A 16 14.19 29.28 -6.44
CA VAL A 16 13.39 28.04 -6.51
C VAL A 16 12.99 27.72 -7.95
N ASN A 17 12.58 28.71 -8.75
CA ASN A 17 12.31 28.48 -10.18
C ASN A 17 13.54 27.94 -10.92
N VAL A 18 14.71 28.57 -10.74
CA VAL A 18 15.95 28.17 -11.43
C VAL A 18 16.38 26.77 -10.99
N LEU A 19 16.32 26.45 -9.69
CA LEU A 19 16.67 25.13 -9.17
C LEU A 19 15.69 24.05 -9.65
N THR A 20 14.40 24.37 -9.72
CA THR A 20 13.37 23.44 -10.22
C THR A 20 13.58 23.14 -11.69
N LEU A 21 13.86 24.15 -12.51
CA LEU A 21 14.18 23.99 -13.93
C LEU A 21 15.46 23.19 -14.15
N ALA A 22 16.53 23.53 -13.43
CA ALA A 22 17.80 22.81 -13.53
C ALA A 22 17.63 21.33 -13.12
N GLY A 23 16.93 21.07 -12.01
CA GLY A 23 16.61 19.72 -11.56
C GLY A 23 15.77 18.93 -12.56
N ALA A 24 14.75 19.56 -13.15
CA ALA A 24 13.92 18.97 -14.20
C ALA A 24 14.74 18.63 -15.46
N CYS A 25 15.63 19.52 -15.90
CA CYS A 25 16.50 19.26 -17.06
C CYS A 25 17.48 18.11 -16.80
N VAL A 26 18.11 18.07 -15.62
CA VAL A 26 19.03 16.98 -15.25
C VAL A 26 18.28 15.65 -15.15
N TYR A 27 17.09 15.65 -14.55
CA TYR A 27 16.24 14.46 -14.45
C TYR A 27 15.82 13.96 -15.83
N LEU A 28 15.30 14.84 -16.70
CA LEU A 28 14.90 14.47 -18.06
C LEU A 28 16.08 13.95 -18.87
N TRP A 29 17.25 14.59 -18.77
CA TRP A 29 18.45 14.11 -19.44
C TRP A 29 18.85 12.72 -18.95
N GLY A 30 18.90 12.48 -17.63
CA GLY A 30 19.20 11.16 -17.09
C GLY A 30 18.18 10.10 -17.50
N VAL A 31 16.88 10.42 -17.42
CA VAL A 31 15.80 9.47 -17.69
C VAL A 31 15.68 9.13 -19.17
N VAL A 32 15.80 10.13 -20.05
CA VAL A 32 15.62 9.93 -21.50
C VAL A 32 16.92 9.49 -22.16
N ALA A 33 18.05 10.14 -21.86
CA ALA A 33 19.31 9.87 -22.54
C ALA A 33 20.03 8.63 -21.97
N TRP A 34 19.98 8.40 -20.66
CA TRP A 34 20.69 7.27 -20.03
C TRP A 34 19.80 6.04 -19.86
N MET A 35 18.53 6.22 -19.52
CA MET A 35 17.61 5.12 -19.24
C MET A 35 16.67 4.79 -20.40
N HIS A 36 16.78 5.50 -21.53
CA HIS A 36 15.94 5.31 -22.72
C HIS A 36 14.44 5.30 -22.42
N ALA A 37 14.02 6.00 -21.36
CA ALA A 37 12.61 6.04 -21.00
C ALA A 37 11.82 6.85 -22.05
N PRO A 38 10.55 6.49 -22.30
CA PRO A 38 9.71 7.21 -23.23
C PRO A 38 9.53 8.66 -22.77
N LEU A 39 9.93 9.60 -23.64
CA LEU A 39 9.97 11.04 -23.37
C LEU A 39 8.64 11.58 -22.82
N ALA A 40 7.51 11.11 -23.35
CA ALA A 40 6.17 11.54 -22.91
C ALA A 40 5.91 11.20 -21.43
N GLY A 41 6.27 9.99 -20.99
CA GLY A 41 6.12 9.57 -19.60
C GLY A 41 7.08 10.34 -18.67
N ALA A 42 8.33 10.51 -19.10
CA ALA A 42 9.32 11.28 -18.36
C ALA A 42 8.88 12.75 -18.17
N LEU A 43 8.33 13.38 -19.22
CA LEU A 43 7.78 14.74 -19.15
C LEU A 43 6.59 14.83 -18.20
N GLY A 44 5.68 13.86 -18.22
CA GLY A 44 4.51 13.84 -17.32
C GLY A 44 4.90 13.81 -15.84
N VAL A 45 5.82 12.92 -15.47
CA VAL A 45 6.33 12.81 -14.09
C VAL A 45 7.10 14.08 -13.70
N THR A 46 7.95 14.59 -14.60
CA THR A 46 8.72 15.82 -14.35
C THR A 46 7.80 17.03 -14.12
N ALA A 47 6.75 17.16 -14.93
CA ALA A 47 5.75 18.21 -14.78
C ALA A 47 5.03 18.09 -13.43
N ALA A 48 4.55 16.90 -13.06
CA ALA A 48 3.87 16.67 -11.78
C ALA A 48 4.76 17.03 -10.57
N MET A 49 6.03 16.64 -10.62
CA MET A 49 7.02 16.96 -9.58
C MET A 49 7.36 18.45 -9.51
N ALA A 50 7.36 19.15 -10.65
CA ALA A 50 7.68 20.58 -10.73
C ALA A 50 6.52 21.49 -10.30
N LEU A 51 5.26 21.03 -10.32
CA LEU A 51 4.10 21.86 -10.02
C LEU A 51 4.12 22.46 -8.59
N LEU A 52 4.40 21.64 -7.58
CA LEU A 52 4.46 22.09 -6.18
C LEU A 52 5.55 23.16 -5.93
N PRO A 53 6.81 22.96 -6.34
CA PRO A 53 7.83 23.98 -6.13
C PRO A 53 7.62 25.23 -6.99
N LEU A 54 7.07 25.11 -8.20
CA LEU A 54 6.70 26.27 -9.02
C LEU A 54 5.54 27.07 -8.39
N ALA A 55 4.55 26.40 -7.81
CA ALA A 55 3.46 27.05 -7.08
C ALA A 55 4.00 27.80 -5.85
N LEU A 56 4.90 27.18 -5.08
CA LEU A 56 5.55 27.82 -3.94
C LEU A 56 6.39 29.04 -4.37
N ALA A 57 7.18 28.90 -5.44
CA ALA A 57 7.96 29.98 -6.02
C ALA A 57 7.09 31.15 -6.48
N TRP A 58 5.93 30.86 -7.08
CA TRP A 58 4.94 31.85 -7.48
C TRP A 58 4.36 32.58 -6.26
N VAL A 59 3.96 31.88 -5.21
CA VAL A 59 3.47 32.48 -3.96
C VAL A 59 4.54 33.39 -3.34
N CYS A 60 5.80 32.93 -3.24
CA CYS A 60 6.92 33.71 -2.72
C CYS A 60 7.18 34.98 -3.55
N ARG A 61 7.17 34.89 -4.89
CA ARG A 61 7.32 36.07 -5.76
C ARG A 61 6.18 37.05 -5.62
N THR A 62 4.95 36.55 -5.50
CA THR A 62 3.74 37.39 -5.41
C THR A 62 3.72 38.17 -4.08
N ILE A 63 4.01 37.49 -2.97
CA ILE A 63 4.12 38.11 -1.65
C ILE A 63 5.32 39.07 -1.59
N GLY A 64 6.48 38.65 -2.10
CA GLY A 64 7.69 39.47 -2.15
C GLY A 64 7.50 40.75 -2.95
N LYS A 65 6.86 40.68 -4.12
CA LYS A 65 6.55 41.84 -4.99
C LYS A 65 5.58 42.82 -4.32
N ARG A 66 4.56 42.32 -3.60
CA ARG A 66 3.61 43.15 -2.84
C ARG A 66 4.30 43.87 -1.67
N LEU A 67 5.18 43.18 -0.94
CA LEU A 67 5.93 43.76 0.18
C LEU A 67 7.03 44.74 -0.28
N TRP A 68 7.52 44.60 -1.50
CA TRP A 68 8.58 45.44 -2.05
C TRP A 68 8.08 46.74 -2.71
N LYS A 69 6.89 46.75 -3.33
CA LYS A 69 6.37 47.90 -4.08
C LYS A 69 5.89 49.10 -3.25
N ASN A 70 5.79 48.98 -1.92
CA ASN A 70 5.35 50.08 -1.06
C ASN A 70 6.54 50.82 -0.38
N LEU A 71 6.97 51.94 -1.01
CA LEU A 71 7.72 53.11 -0.47
C LEU A 71 9.26 53.04 -0.20
N PRO A 72 9.99 54.19 -0.16
CA PRO A 72 10.89 54.75 -1.18
C PRO A 72 12.36 54.30 -1.06
N ALA A 73 13.21 54.71 -2.03
CA ALA A 73 14.61 54.34 -2.20
C ALA A 73 15.50 54.72 -0.99
N GLY A 74 16.24 53.75 -0.45
CA GLY A 74 17.17 53.94 0.67
C GLY A 74 16.99 52.88 1.75
N ALA A 75 17.63 51.71 1.59
CA ALA A 75 17.82 50.75 2.67
C ALA A 75 19.11 49.94 2.45
N PRO A 76 19.90 49.66 3.50
CA PRO A 76 21.26 49.14 3.38
C PRO A 76 21.31 47.61 3.14
N SER A 77 22.52 47.15 2.78
CA SER A 77 22.84 45.82 2.24
C SER A 77 22.54 44.64 3.19
N PRO A 78 22.34 43.41 2.67
CA PRO A 78 21.86 42.28 3.47
C PRO A 78 22.99 41.61 4.29
N SER A 79 22.73 41.39 5.58
CA SER A 79 23.63 40.74 6.55
C SER A 79 23.88 39.23 6.29
N ARG A 80 25.03 38.71 6.74
CA ARG A 80 25.47 37.29 6.57
C ARG A 80 24.45 36.23 6.99
N ALA A 81 23.69 36.44 8.07
CA ALA A 81 22.69 35.48 8.58
C ALA A 81 21.64 35.09 7.53
N ARG A 82 21.38 35.98 6.59
CA ARG A 82 20.38 35.87 5.54
C ARG A 82 20.84 35.03 4.35
N ARG A 83 22.15 34.91 4.12
CA ARG A 83 22.73 33.97 3.15
C ARG A 83 22.70 32.53 3.68
N TRP A 84 22.93 32.36 4.98
CA TRP A 84 22.92 31.04 5.63
C TRP A 84 21.53 30.39 5.69
N LEU A 85 20.48 31.16 5.98
CA LEU A 85 19.09 30.64 5.97
C LEU A 85 18.63 30.20 4.57
N LEU A 86 18.99 30.94 3.52
CA LEU A 86 18.69 30.56 2.13
C LEU A 86 19.49 29.33 1.69
N ALA A 87 20.76 29.23 2.09
CA ALA A 87 21.58 28.05 1.82
C ALA A 87 21.04 26.80 2.53
N GLY A 88 20.65 26.92 3.80
CA GLY A 88 20.05 25.82 4.57
C GLY A 88 18.73 25.32 3.97
N ALA A 89 17.83 26.23 3.60
CA ALA A 89 16.57 25.87 2.93
C ALA A 89 16.80 25.22 1.55
N GLY A 90 17.80 25.68 0.80
CA GLY A 90 18.20 25.08 -0.48
C GLY A 90 18.72 23.65 -0.33
N ILE A 91 19.54 23.38 0.69
CA ILE A 91 20.08 22.04 0.96
C ILE A 91 18.97 21.07 1.36
N VAL A 92 18.06 21.48 2.25
CA VAL A 92 16.92 20.64 2.66
C VAL A 92 16.00 20.33 1.48
N PHE A 93 15.75 21.32 0.61
CA PHE A 93 14.92 21.13 -0.58
C PHE A 93 15.58 20.20 -1.61
N VAL A 94 16.89 20.36 -1.90
CA VAL A 94 17.62 19.46 -2.80
C VAL A 94 17.70 18.05 -2.23
N GLY A 95 17.89 17.90 -0.91
CA GLY A 95 17.85 16.61 -0.23
C GLY A 95 16.50 15.90 -0.35
N ALA A 96 15.41 16.63 -0.11
CA ALA A 96 14.04 16.10 -0.21
C ALA A 96 13.68 15.72 -1.66
N CYS A 97 13.99 16.58 -2.64
CA CYS A 97 13.77 16.28 -4.06
C CYS A 97 14.65 15.12 -4.53
N GLY A 98 15.91 15.05 -4.10
CA GLY A 98 16.81 13.95 -4.44
C GLY A 98 16.32 12.61 -3.89
N SER A 99 15.78 12.59 -2.67
CA SER A 99 15.18 11.39 -2.08
C SER A 99 13.96 10.93 -2.87
N LEU A 100 13.05 11.84 -3.23
CA LEU A 100 11.85 11.51 -4.01
C LEU A 100 12.16 11.01 -5.42
N VAL A 101 13.14 11.64 -6.09
CA VAL A 101 13.63 11.18 -7.40
C VAL A 101 14.23 9.79 -7.28
N ARG A 102 15.06 9.53 -6.25
CA ARG A 102 15.70 8.23 -6.06
C ARG A 102 14.68 7.12 -5.78
N THR A 103 13.70 7.35 -4.90
CA THR A 103 12.65 6.36 -4.62
C THR A 103 11.79 6.10 -5.86
N GLY A 104 11.41 7.14 -6.59
CA GLY A 104 10.65 7.00 -7.84
C GLY A 104 11.44 6.26 -8.93
N LEU A 105 12.76 6.48 -9.00
CA LEU A 105 13.63 5.81 -9.96
C LEU A 105 13.76 4.31 -9.67
N VAL A 106 13.96 3.94 -8.40
CA VAL A 106 14.09 2.53 -7.99
C VAL A 106 12.80 1.77 -8.27
N GLU A 107 11.64 2.37 -7.96
CA GLU A 107 10.34 1.76 -8.24
C GLU A 107 10.12 1.59 -9.75
N HIS A 108 10.46 2.61 -10.55
CA HIS A 108 10.32 2.56 -11.99
C HIS A 108 11.24 1.51 -12.63
N GLN A 109 12.51 1.46 -12.22
CA GLN A 109 13.47 0.46 -12.71
C GLN A 109 13.01 -0.96 -12.38
N CYS A 110 12.57 -1.19 -11.15
CA CYS A 110 12.06 -2.49 -10.73
C CYS A 110 10.81 -2.92 -11.53
N SER A 111 9.88 -1.99 -11.78
CA SER A 111 8.68 -2.27 -12.57
C SER A 111 9.02 -2.60 -14.05
N VAL A 112 9.93 -1.84 -14.66
CA VAL A 112 10.37 -2.10 -16.04
C VAL A 112 11.10 -3.44 -16.14
N GLU A 113 11.95 -3.78 -15.18
CA GLU A 113 12.66 -5.06 -15.15
C GLU A 113 11.69 -6.25 -15.01
N ARG A 114 10.70 -6.15 -14.11
CA ARG A 114 9.62 -7.16 -13.97
C ARG A 114 8.88 -7.38 -15.29
N SER A 115 8.48 -6.30 -15.97
CA SER A 115 7.68 -6.38 -17.20
C SER A 115 8.42 -7.07 -18.36
N ARG A 116 9.76 -6.99 -18.39
CA ARG A 116 10.58 -7.62 -19.44
C ARG A 116 10.89 -9.09 -19.17
N THR A 117 10.69 -9.58 -17.94
CA THR A 117 11.24 -10.86 -17.46
C THR A 117 10.20 -11.79 -16.84
N TRP A 118 8.93 -11.68 -17.24
CA TRP A 118 7.84 -12.49 -16.66
C TRP A 118 8.12 -14.01 -16.66
N ALA A 119 8.61 -14.56 -17.77
CA ALA A 119 8.93 -15.99 -17.87
C ALA A 119 10.11 -16.41 -16.97
N THR A 120 11.10 -15.54 -16.78
CA THR A 120 12.22 -15.77 -15.88
C THR A 120 11.82 -15.61 -14.42
N HIS A 121 10.84 -14.76 -14.12
CA HIS A 121 10.35 -14.50 -12.77
C HIS A 121 9.55 -15.67 -12.19
N GLU A 122 8.72 -16.33 -13.00
CA GLU A 122 8.00 -17.53 -12.57
C GLU A 122 8.98 -18.68 -12.30
N ALA A 123 10.01 -18.84 -13.16
CA ALA A 123 11.07 -19.82 -12.95
C ALA A 123 11.90 -19.53 -11.70
N ASP A 124 12.24 -18.26 -11.43
CA ASP A 124 12.97 -17.84 -10.23
C ASP A 124 12.15 -18.08 -8.96
N THR A 125 10.83 -17.83 -9.02
CA THR A 125 9.91 -18.11 -7.90
C THR A 125 9.85 -19.59 -7.58
N ARG A 126 9.73 -20.46 -8.60
CA ARG A 126 9.76 -21.92 -8.39
C ARG A 126 11.10 -22.39 -7.83
N ARG A 127 12.21 -21.80 -8.26
CA ARG A 127 13.56 -22.17 -7.81
C ARG A 127 13.83 -21.73 -6.37
N ASN A 128 13.48 -20.50 -6.04
CA ASN A 128 13.86 -19.86 -4.78
C ASN A 128 12.79 -19.98 -3.68
N GLY A 129 11.54 -20.29 -4.06
CA GLY A 129 10.40 -20.37 -3.14
C GLY A 129 9.83 -19.01 -2.72
N PHE A 130 10.25 -17.91 -3.37
CA PHE A 130 9.72 -16.57 -3.13
C PHE A 130 9.74 -15.73 -4.41
N GLU A 131 8.82 -14.77 -4.48
CA GLU A 131 8.65 -13.82 -5.56
C GLU A 131 9.47 -12.55 -5.30
N ARG A 132 10.23 -12.09 -6.30
CA ARG A 132 10.92 -10.80 -6.22
C ARG A 132 9.97 -9.66 -6.58
N VAL A 133 9.79 -8.72 -5.66
CA VAL A 133 8.86 -7.60 -5.81
C VAL A 133 9.55 -6.24 -5.68
N CYS A 134 8.83 -5.16 -5.97
CA CYS A 134 9.31 -3.80 -5.80
C CYS A 134 9.00 -3.35 -4.38
N PRO A 135 9.81 -2.43 -3.81
CA PRO A 135 9.55 -1.92 -2.46
C PRO A 135 8.13 -1.36 -2.29
N GLY A 136 7.57 -0.71 -3.31
CA GLY A 136 6.18 -0.21 -3.29
C GLY A 136 5.12 -1.31 -3.17
N ASP A 137 5.37 -2.52 -3.69
CA ASP A 137 4.45 -3.66 -3.56
C ASP A 137 4.34 -4.16 -2.12
N LEU A 138 5.42 -4.00 -1.33
CA LEU A 138 5.45 -4.39 0.08
C LEU A 138 4.75 -3.35 0.98
N ALA A 139 4.62 -2.10 0.52
CA ALA A 139 4.02 -1.01 1.30
C ALA A 139 2.56 -1.32 1.73
N ARG A 140 1.82 -2.13 0.96
CA ARG A 140 0.45 -2.55 1.31
C ARG A 140 0.36 -3.39 2.59
N PHE A 141 1.47 -4.02 3.01
CA PHE A 141 1.54 -4.81 4.24
C PHE A 141 1.99 -3.98 5.44
N ASP A 142 2.38 -2.72 5.23
CA ASP A 142 2.69 -1.80 6.32
C ASP A 142 1.43 -1.13 6.87
N ILE A 143 0.74 -1.86 7.74
CA ILE A 143 -0.53 -1.41 8.30
C ILE A 143 -0.28 -0.53 9.53
N SER A 144 -0.74 0.72 9.45
CA SER A 144 -0.85 1.59 10.63
C SER A 144 -2.02 1.14 11.51
N PHE A 145 -1.71 0.65 12.71
CA PHE A 145 -2.69 0.17 13.67
C PHE A 145 -3.19 1.27 14.62
N LYS A 146 -4.42 1.09 15.10
CA LYS A 146 -5.04 1.92 16.14
C LYS A 146 -5.47 1.03 17.31
N SER A 147 -6.02 1.62 18.37
CA SER A 147 -6.62 0.85 19.47
C SER A 147 -7.58 -0.22 18.94
N LEU A 148 -7.36 -1.48 19.35
CA LEU A 148 -8.18 -2.62 18.92
C LEU A 148 -9.65 -2.43 19.30
N ALA A 149 -9.93 -1.88 20.49
CA ALA A 149 -11.29 -1.58 20.95
C ALA A 149 -11.99 -0.54 20.06
N SER A 150 -11.23 0.43 19.51
CA SER A 150 -11.80 1.39 18.56
C SER A 150 -12.09 0.74 17.21
N SER A 151 -11.21 -0.12 16.73
CA SER A 151 -11.33 -0.76 15.42
C SER A 151 -12.44 -1.81 15.37
N THR A 152 -12.78 -2.43 16.51
CA THR A 152 -13.78 -3.49 16.59
C THR A 152 -15.21 -3.00 16.86
N ARG A 153 -15.39 -1.76 17.33
CA ARG A 153 -16.69 -1.22 17.80
C ARG A 153 -17.83 -1.31 16.78
N LYS A 154 -17.54 -1.20 15.48
CA LYS A 154 -18.54 -1.16 14.41
C LYS A 154 -18.46 -2.35 13.47
N LEU A 155 -17.65 -3.37 13.76
CA LEU A 155 -17.51 -4.52 12.87
C LEU A 155 -18.85 -5.22 12.65
N ALA A 156 -19.06 -5.68 11.42
CA ALA A 156 -20.26 -6.42 11.05
C ALA A 156 -20.17 -7.92 11.42
N PHE A 157 -19.11 -8.33 12.10
CA PHE A 157 -18.85 -9.71 12.51
C PHE A 157 -18.07 -9.75 13.82
N THR A 158 -18.13 -10.89 14.51
CA THR A 158 -17.33 -11.16 15.70
C THR A 158 -15.94 -11.68 15.29
N PRO A 159 -14.83 -10.99 15.63
CA PRO A 159 -13.48 -11.49 15.37
C PRO A 159 -13.22 -12.80 16.11
N VAL A 160 -12.34 -13.66 15.59
CA VAL A 160 -11.99 -14.89 16.32
C VAL A 160 -11.33 -14.56 17.65
N ASP A 161 -11.73 -15.29 18.69
CA ASP A 161 -11.13 -15.18 20.01
C ASP A 161 -9.71 -15.74 19.99
N LEU A 162 -8.75 -14.96 20.48
CA LEU A 162 -7.33 -15.31 20.51
C LEU A 162 -6.83 -15.62 21.92
N THR A 163 -7.67 -15.51 22.95
CA THR A 163 -7.29 -15.67 24.37
C THR A 163 -6.60 -17.00 24.66
N HIS A 164 -7.01 -18.08 23.99
CA HIS A 164 -6.47 -19.43 24.16
C HIS A 164 -5.52 -19.87 23.04
N THR A 165 -4.97 -18.91 22.30
CA THR A 165 -4.05 -19.16 21.19
C THR A 165 -2.65 -18.62 21.52
N PRO A 166 -1.60 -19.00 20.76
CA PRO A 166 -0.27 -18.41 20.92
C PRO A 166 -0.24 -16.88 20.77
N PHE A 167 -1.19 -16.28 20.04
CA PHE A 167 -1.30 -14.82 19.90
C PHE A 167 -1.49 -14.09 21.23
N ALA A 168 -2.07 -14.75 22.25
CA ALA A 168 -2.23 -14.16 23.58
C ALA A 168 -0.89 -13.84 24.27
N ARG A 169 0.22 -14.41 23.79
CA ARG A 169 1.58 -14.15 24.30
C ARG A 169 2.31 -13.03 23.57
N PHE A 170 1.73 -12.51 22.48
CA PHE A 170 2.37 -11.49 21.66
C PHE A 170 1.97 -10.09 22.13
N GLU A 171 2.88 -9.12 21.96
CA GLU A 171 2.55 -7.73 22.21
C GLU A 171 1.54 -7.26 21.14
N SER A 172 0.38 -6.78 21.55
CA SER A 172 -0.60 -6.26 20.60
C SER A 172 -0.17 -4.90 20.06
N LEU A 173 -0.11 -4.78 18.74
CA LEU A 173 0.09 -3.50 18.04
C LEU A 173 -1.23 -2.78 17.78
N GLY A 174 -2.38 -3.43 18.10
CA GLY A 174 -3.71 -2.90 17.88
C GLY A 174 -4.42 -3.52 16.67
N GLY A 175 -5.36 -2.78 16.08
CA GLY A 175 -6.13 -3.24 14.92
C GLY A 175 -6.56 -2.13 13.98
N ARG A 176 -7.01 -2.52 12.79
CA ARG A 176 -7.58 -1.64 11.75
C ARG A 176 -8.73 -2.37 11.08
N ALA A 177 -9.92 -1.79 11.11
CA ALA A 177 -11.05 -2.30 10.35
C ALA A 177 -11.11 -1.63 8.97
N GLU A 178 -11.58 -2.37 7.97
CA GLU A 178 -11.85 -1.86 6.63
C GLU A 178 -13.25 -2.25 6.19
N SER A 179 -13.83 -1.43 5.33
CA SER A 179 -15.16 -1.67 4.78
C SER A 179 -15.09 -2.17 3.35
N VAL A 180 -15.95 -3.13 3.02
CA VAL A 180 -16.31 -3.48 1.65
C VAL A 180 -17.65 -2.80 1.36
N GLY A 181 -17.65 -1.83 0.45
CA GLY A 181 -18.74 -0.85 0.38
C GLY A 181 -18.87 -0.12 1.72
N ASP A 182 -20.07 -0.09 2.29
CA ASP A 182 -20.30 0.48 3.63
C ASP A 182 -20.36 -0.57 4.75
N VAL A 183 -19.95 -1.82 4.50
CA VAL A 183 -19.94 -2.88 5.52
C VAL A 183 -18.53 -3.04 6.08
N PRO A 184 -18.27 -2.75 7.36
CA PRO A 184 -16.99 -3.01 8.02
C PRO A 184 -16.82 -4.52 8.28
N SER A 185 -16.49 -5.26 7.22
CA SER A 185 -16.40 -6.72 7.16
C SER A 185 -14.95 -7.25 7.19
N ARG A 186 -13.96 -6.36 7.31
CA ARG A 186 -12.54 -6.71 7.36
C ARG A 186 -11.87 -6.18 8.61
N LEU A 187 -10.98 -6.99 9.19
CA LEU A 187 -10.19 -6.61 10.35
C LEU A 187 -8.74 -7.08 10.20
N TYR A 188 -7.82 -6.15 10.38
CA TYR A 188 -6.39 -6.42 10.61
C TYR A 188 -6.11 -6.31 12.11
N ARG A 189 -5.36 -7.28 12.65
CA ARG A 189 -4.86 -7.27 14.03
C ARG A 189 -3.34 -7.47 13.99
N GLY A 190 -2.61 -6.51 14.53
CA GLY A 190 -1.15 -6.50 14.53
C GLY A 190 -0.59 -7.02 15.85
N PHE A 191 0.50 -7.77 15.76
CA PHE A 191 1.20 -8.37 16.89
C PHE A 191 2.71 -8.27 16.69
N ARG A 192 3.46 -8.13 17.78
CA ARG A 192 4.90 -8.33 17.80
C ARG A 192 5.23 -9.62 18.54
N MET A 193 5.92 -10.50 17.85
CA MET A 193 6.40 -11.78 18.36
C MET A 193 7.59 -11.57 19.32
N PRO A 194 7.89 -12.53 20.21
CA PRO A 194 9.01 -12.43 21.15
C PRO A 194 10.39 -12.31 20.51
N ASP A 195 10.55 -12.82 19.29
CA ASP A 195 11.77 -12.72 18.48
C ASP A 195 11.88 -11.39 17.70
N GLY A 196 10.91 -10.48 17.87
CA GLY A 196 10.88 -9.16 17.27
C GLY A 196 10.11 -9.06 15.96
N HIS A 197 9.71 -10.18 15.36
CA HIS A 197 8.95 -10.19 14.11
C HIS A 197 7.55 -9.61 14.28
N ARG A 198 7.06 -8.91 13.26
CA ARG A 198 5.69 -8.43 13.19
C ARG A 198 4.82 -9.46 12.51
N VAL A 199 3.73 -9.87 13.17
CA VAL A 199 2.67 -10.69 12.58
C VAL A 199 1.38 -9.88 12.47
N THR A 200 0.72 -9.99 11.32
CA THR A 200 -0.62 -9.42 11.12
C THR A 200 -1.61 -10.55 10.81
N LEU A 201 -2.68 -10.62 11.60
CA LEU A 201 -3.84 -11.44 11.30
C LEU A 201 -4.89 -10.59 10.61
N PHE A 202 -5.25 -10.99 9.40
CA PHE A 202 -6.37 -10.44 8.65
C PHE A 202 -7.54 -11.41 8.67
N GLU A 203 -8.72 -10.87 8.93
CA GLU A 203 -10.00 -11.56 8.89
C GLU A 203 -10.95 -10.82 7.95
N HIS A 204 -11.65 -11.56 7.11
CA HIS A 204 -12.69 -11.04 6.24
C HIS A 204 -13.93 -11.91 6.35
N ASP A 205 -15.01 -11.36 6.88
CA ASP A 205 -16.31 -12.02 6.88
C ASP A 205 -17.10 -11.65 5.63
N MET A 206 -17.03 -12.54 4.64
CA MET A 206 -17.72 -12.35 3.37
C MET A 206 -19.23 -12.59 3.48
N SER A 207 -19.69 -13.22 4.56
CA SER A 207 -21.13 -13.39 4.80
C SER A 207 -21.80 -12.05 5.14
N ALA A 208 -21.09 -11.18 5.87
CA ALA A 208 -21.60 -9.87 6.28
C ALA A 208 -21.73 -8.84 5.14
N ASP A 209 -20.84 -8.90 4.13
CA ASP A 209 -20.78 -7.92 3.04
C ASP A 209 -21.26 -8.45 1.69
N GLY A 210 -21.57 -9.76 1.59
CA GLY A 210 -22.00 -10.40 0.36
C GLY A 210 -20.89 -10.56 -0.69
N SER A 211 -19.64 -10.21 -0.37
CA SER A 211 -18.49 -10.41 -1.26
C SER A 211 -18.21 -11.89 -1.45
N ARG A 212 -17.45 -12.19 -2.51
CA ARG A 212 -17.08 -13.55 -2.86
C ARG A 212 -15.58 -13.57 -3.09
N SER A 213 -14.91 -14.48 -2.40
CA SER A 213 -13.52 -14.82 -2.67
C SER A 213 -13.43 -16.31 -2.49
N TRP A 214 -13.23 -17.01 -3.60
CA TRP A 214 -13.05 -18.44 -3.61
C TRP A 214 -11.87 -18.76 -4.50
N ARG A 215 -11.03 -19.70 -4.07
CA ARG A 215 -9.88 -20.21 -4.84
C ARG A 215 -10.05 -21.70 -5.03
N ASN A 216 -9.70 -22.19 -6.21
CA ASN A 216 -9.80 -23.61 -6.51
C ASN A 216 -8.84 -24.39 -5.57
N PRO A 217 -9.34 -25.34 -4.77
CA PRO A 217 -8.53 -26.13 -3.84
C PRO A 217 -7.34 -26.86 -4.47
N ARG A 218 -7.39 -27.13 -5.78
CA ARG A 218 -6.31 -27.79 -6.52
C ARG A 218 -5.10 -26.89 -6.75
N ASP A 219 -5.31 -25.57 -6.74
CA ASP A 219 -4.28 -24.56 -7.01
C ASP A 219 -3.60 -24.08 -5.71
N GLU A 220 -4.00 -24.64 -4.58
CA GLU A 220 -3.58 -24.27 -3.23
C GLU A 220 -2.79 -25.46 -2.67
N PRO A 221 -1.45 -25.45 -2.70
CA PRO A 221 -0.63 -26.62 -2.33
C PRO A 221 -0.56 -26.85 -0.81
N GLU A 222 -0.86 -25.83 -0.01
CA GLU A 222 -0.71 -25.87 1.44
C GLU A 222 -2.00 -26.30 2.14
N ARG A 223 -1.89 -26.74 3.39
CA ARG A 223 -3.06 -27.12 4.21
C ARG A 223 -2.98 -26.53 5.61
N ILE A 224 -4.09 -25.97 6.08
CA ILE A 224 -4.29 -25.51 7.46
C ILE A 224 -5.51 -26.22 8.03
N ASN A 225 -5.32 -27.07 9.04
CA ASN A 225 -6.39 -27.91 9.60
C ASN A 225 -7.16 -28.70 8.51
N GLY A 226 -6.45 -29.15 7.46
CA GLY A 226 -7.02 -29.86 6.32
C GLY A 226 -7.66 -28.97 5.24
N LEU A 227 -7.82 -27.68 5.49
CA LEU A 227 -8.36 -26.71 4.53
C LEU A 227 -7.30 -26.29 3.51
N PRO A 228 -7.66 -26.07 2.23
CA PRO A 228 -6.75 -25.52 1.23
C PRO A 228 -6.22 -24.15 1.65
N ALA A 229 -4.91 -23.97 1.48
CA ALA A 229 -4.22 -22.75 1.80
C ALA A 229 -3.12 -22.44 0.78
N ARG A 230 -2.68 -21.19 0.77
CA ARG A 230 -1.56 -20.73 -0.06
C ARG A 230 -0.64 -19.85 0.74
N LEU A 231 0.64 -20.19 0.64
CA LEU A 231 1.75 -19.37 1.06
C LEU A 231 2.28 -18.61 -0.14
N VAL A 232 2.39 -17.29 -0.01
CA VAL A 232 3.09 -16.41 -0.93
C VAL A 232 4.21 -15.75 -0.15
N VAL A 233 5.43 -15.79 -0.68
CA VAL A 233 6.60 -15.14 -0.06
C VAL A 233 7.07 -14.07 -1.01
N LEU A 234 7.14 -12.83 -0.55
CA LEU A 234 7.54 -11.66 -1.33
C LEU A 234 8.82 -11.10 -0.71
N GLU A 235 9.83 -10.81 -1.54
CA GLU A 235 11.08 -10.19 -1.11
C GLU A 235 11.48 -9.09 -2.11
N ASP A 236 11.87 -7.92 -1.62
CA ASP A 236 12.42 -6.86 -2.46
C ASP A 236 13.94 -6.99 -2.66
N ASN A 237 14.51 -6.13 -3.50
CA ASN A 237 15.95 -6.13 -3.77
C ASN A 237 16.82 -5.70 -2.57
N THR A 238 16.23 -5.16 -1.50
CA THR A 238 16.92 -4.77 -0.26
C THR A 238 16.94 -5.89 0.78
N GLY A 239 16.19 -6.97 0.54
CA GLY A 239 16.00 -8.08 1.47
C GLY A 239 14.83 -7.87 2.44
N THR A 240 14.05 -6.79 2.28
CA THR A 240 12.79 -6.62 3.01
C THR A 240 11.80 -7.65 2.46
N ALA A 241 11.11 -8.37 3.35
CA ALA A 241 10.26 -9.47 2.94
C ALA A 241 8.97 -9.56 3.75
N VAL A 242 7.93 -10.11 3.12
CA VAL A 242 6.68 -10.49 3.76
C VAL A 242 6.30 -11.88 3.28
N SER A 243 6.01 -12.77 4.22
CA SER A 243 5.38 -14.06 3.93
C SER A 243 3.92 -14.02 4.33
N LEU A 244 3.04 -14.37 3.41
CA LEU A 244 1.59 -14.34 3.54
C LEU A 244 1.05 -15.75 3.39
N LEU A 245 0.43 -16.26 4.45
CA LEU A 245 -0.33 -17.50 4.45
C LEU A 245 -1.82 -17.15 4.43
N SER A 246 -2.58 -17.68 3.48
CA SER A 246 -4.01 -17.38 3.33
C SER A 246 -4.84 -18.64 3.14
N TRP A 247 -6.05 -18.65 3.71
CA TRP A 247 -6.99 -19.77 3.61
C TRP A 247 -8.42 -19.29 3.86
N PHE A 248 -9.39 -20.18 3.64
CA PHE A 248 -10.81 -19.91 3.85
C PHE A 248 -11.46 -21.01 4.68
N GLU A 249 -12.37 -20.62 5.56
CA GLU A 249 -13.26 -21.52 6.29
C GLU A 249 -14.71 -21.05 6.07
N GLY A 250 -15.45 -21.76 5.20
CA GLY A 250 -16.77 -21.32 4.76
C GLY A 250 -16.72 -19.94 4.08
N ARG A 251 -17.43 -18.96 4.64
CA ARG A 251 -17.42 -17.55 4.16
C ARG A 251 -16.45 -16.64 4.93
N ARG A 252 -15.54 -17.22 5.70
CA ARG A 252 -14.50 -16.49 6.42
C ARG A 252 -13.16 -16.63 5.72
N GLY A 253 -12.60 -15.51 5.28
CA GLY A 253 -11.24 -15.43 4.74
C GLY A 253 -10.24 -15.05 5.83
N TYR A 254 -9.11 -15.74 5.84
CA TYR A 254 -8.01 -15.48 6.77
C TYR A 254 -6.72 -15.23 6.01
N GLN A 255 -5.89 -14.34 6.54
CA GLN A 255 -4.49 -14.24 6.17
C GLN A 255 -3.61 -14.00 7.40
N LEU A 256 -2.44 -14.63 7.42
CA LEU A 256 -1.35 -14.32 8.34
C LEU A 256 -0.17 -13.79 7.56
N TRP A 257 0.31 -12.61 7.95
CA TRP A 257 1.47 -11.96 7.36
C TRP A 257 2.57 -11.93 8.40
N ILE A 258 3.79 -12.30 8.03
CA ILE A 258 4.99 -12.13 8.85
C ILE A 258 6.03 -11.35 8.05
N ASP A 259 6.72 -10.40 8.69
CA ASP A 259 7.78 -9.57 8.12
C ASP A 259 9.11 -10.32 7.95
N ALA A 260 9.04 -11.50 7.34
CA ALA A 260 10.17 -12.37 7.10
C ALA A 260 10.00 -13.15 5.80
N ASN A 261 11.11 -13.56 5.20
CA ASN A 261 11.14 -14.54 4.11
C ASN A 261 11.21 -15.96 4.70
N VAL A 262 10.08 -16.64 4.84
CA VAL A 262 10.03 -17.99 5.44
C VAL A 262 10.67 -19.09 4.57
N ALA A 263 11.08 -18.78 3.33
CA ALA A 263 11.90 -19.68 2.53
C ALA A 263 13.40 -19.62 2.94
N ARG A 264 13.82 -18.53 3.59
CA ARG A 264 15.20 -18.32 4.06
C ARG A 264 15.39 -18.49 5.56
N VAL A 265 14.35 -18.22 6.36
CA VAL A 265 14.38 -18.35 7.81
C VAL A 265 13.44 -19.48 8.28
N PRO A 266 13.76 -20.17 9.39
CA PRO A 266 13.00 -21.35 9.85
C PRO A 266 11.65 -20.99 10.53
N LEU A 267 10.94 -19.98 10.03
CA LEU A 267 9.67 -19.51 10.60
C LEU A 267 8.44 -20.12 9.91
N ARG A 268 8.61 -20.87 8.81
CA ARG A 268 7.49 -21.48 8.08
C ARG A 268 6.62 -22.35 8.98
N GLY A 269 7.24 -23.25 9.75
CA GLY A 269 6.50 -24.14 10.65
C GLY A 269 5.72 -23.38 11.72
N GLN A 270 6.31 -22.32 12.26
CA GLN A 270 5.65 -21.46 13.25
C GLN A 270 4.48 -20.68 12.66
N LEU A 271 4.61 -20.15 11.43
CA LEU A 271 3.53 -19.48 10.72
C LEU A 271 2.33 -20.41 10.50
N PHE A 272 2.58 -21.66 10.10
CA PHE A 272 1.54 -22.67 9.95
C PHE A 272 0.92 -23.09 11.29
N ALA A 273 1.72 -23.24 12.34
CA ALA A 273 1.23 -23.53 13.68
C ALA A 273 0.34 -22.39 14.23
N LEU A 274 0.70 -21.13 13.97
CA LEU A 274 -0.13 -19.97 14.31
C LEU A 274 -1.47 -20.01 13.57
N ALA A 275 -1.48 -20.27 12.26
CA ALA A 275 -2.71 -20.42 11.49
C ALA A 275 -3.59 -21.57 12.01
N ALA A 276 -2.99 -22.74 12.25
CA ALA A 276 -3.69 -23.92 12.75
C ALA A 276 -4.25 -23.73 14.18
N SER A 277 -3.68 -22.82 14.97
CA SER A 277 -4.14 -22.54 16.34
C SER A 277 -5.40 -21.67 16.43
N LEU A 278 -5.86 -21.08 15.31
CA LEU A 278 -7.06 -20.26 15.33
C LEU A 278 -8.29 -21.13 15.60
N PRO A 279 -9.22 -20.68 16.47
CA PRO A 279 -10.51 -21.34 16.63
C PRO A 279 -11.31 -21.31 15.34
N HIS A 280 -12.24 -22.27 15.20
CA HIS A 280 -13.18 -22.31 14.09
C HIS A 280 -13.93 -20.99 13.93
N ALA A 281 -14.09 -20.56 12.68
CA ALA A 281 -14.86 -19.38 12.34
C ALA A 281 -16.32 -19.51 12.79
N VAL A 282 -16.83 -18.47 13.47
CA VAL A 282 -18.27 -18.26 13.61
C VAL A 282 -18.69 -17.27 12.52
N PRO A 283 -19.39 -17.70 11.46
CA PRO A 283 -19.84 -16.80 10.40
C PRO A 283 -20.87 -15.81 10.96
N ALA A 284 -20.84 -14.56 10.48
CA ALA A 284 -21.89 -13.58 10.81
C ALA A 284 -23.28 -14.06 10.36
N CYS A 285 -23.35 -14.81 9.25
CA CYS A 285 -24.56 -15.42 8.71
C CYS A 285 -24.40 -16.94 8.57
N PRO A 286 -24.75 -17.74 9.61
CA PRO A 286 -24.48 -19.18 9.63
C PRO A 286 -25.28 -20.00 8.63
N ASN A 287 -26.39 -19.47 8.11
CA ASN A 287 -27.27 -20.17 7.17
C ASN A 287 -26.93 -19.88 5.71
N GLU A 288 -25.98 -18.99 5.42
CA GLU A 288 -25.61 -18.69 4.04
C GLU A 288 -24.76 -19.82 3.44
N PRO A 289 -25.12 -20.36 2.26
CA PRO A 289 -24.31 -21.36 1.61
C PRO A 289 -22.95 -20.77 1.20
N PRO A 290 -21.87 -21.58 1.19
CA PRO A 290 -20.60 -21.15 0.62
C PRO A 290 -20.80 -20.76 -0.86
N PRO A 291 -20.12 -19.71 -1.36
CA PRO A 291 -20.27 -19.29 -2.74
C PRO A 291 -19.79 -20.38 -3.70
N ALA A 292 -20.39 -20.42 -4.89
CA ALA A 292 -19.91 -21.26 -5.97
C ALA A 292 -18.45 -20.89 -6.35
N PRO A 293 -17.60 -21.86 -6.75
CA PRO A 293 -16.22 -21.58 -7.11
C PRO A 293 -16.12 -20.58 -8.27
N LEU A 294 -15.32 -19.52 -8.09
CA LEU A 294 -14.87 -18.71 -9.22
C LEU A 294 -13.96 -19.58 -10.10
N ARG A 295 -14.28 -19.68 -11.38
CA ARG A 295 -13.37 -20.27 -12.37
C ARG A 295 -12.27 -19.27 -12.66
N PHE A 296 -11.03 -19.71 -12.72
CA PHE A 296 -9.90 -18.91 -13.18
C PHE A 296 -9.44 -19.43 -14.54
N ASP A 297 -9.05 -18.52 -15.43
CA ASP A 297 -8.44 -18.90 -16.71
C ASP A 297 -6.99 -19.37 -16.50
N ALA A 298 -6.34 -19.77 -17.60
CA ALA A 298 -4.96 -20.23 -17.58
C ALA A 298 -3.96 -19.16 -17.08
N ASP A 299 -4.36 -17.89 -17.11
CA ASP A 299 -3.57 -16.74 -16.69
C ASP A 299 -3.86 -16.32 -15.24
N GLY A 300 -4.73 -17.05 -14.54
CA GLY A 300 -5.09 -16.80 -13.15
C GLY A 300 -6.05 -15.63 -12.95
N ASN A 301 -6.72 -15.17 -14.01
CA ASN A 301 -7.77 -14.17 -13.93
C ASN A 301 -9.12 -14.83 -13.64
N PRO A 302 -10.01 -14.20 -12.85
CA PRO A 302 -11.37 -14.71 -12.68
C PRO A 302 -12.07 -14.71 -14.04
N VAL A 303 -12.56 -15.86 -14.46
CA VAL A 303 -13.46 -15.99 -15.60
C VAL A 303 -14.78 -15.38 -15.17
N ASP A 304 -15.16 -14.26 -15.78
CA ASP A 304 -16.51 -13.72 -15.65
C ASP A 304 -17.47 -14.77 -16.22
N GLU A 305 -18.14 -15.51 -15.34
CA GLU A 305 -19.26 -16.33 -15.76
C GLU A 305 -20.36 -15.38 -16.26
N PRO A 306 -20.93 -15.61 -17.46
CA PRO A 306 -22.00 -14.77 -17.95
C PRO A 306 -23.13 -14.78 -16.92
N MET A 307 -23.49 -13.61 -16.40
CA MET A 307 -24.72 -13.46 -15.64
C MET A 307 -25.85 -14.06 -16.50
N PRO A 308 -26.73 -14.90 -15.95
CA PRO A 308 -27.84 -15.43 -16.73
C PRO A 308 -28.61 -14.25 -17.33
N GLU A 309 -28.76 -14.24 -18.66
CA GLU A 309 -29.35 -13.13 -19.44
C GLU A 309 -30.76 -12.75 -18.99
N MET A 310 -31.42 -13.64 -18.25
CA MET A 310 -32.68 -13.35 -17.56
C MET A 310 -32.57 -13.78 -16.09
N LEU A 311 -32.57 -12.77 -15.22
CA LEU A 311 -32.89 -12.95 -13.81
C LEU A 311 -34.32 -13.48 -13.71
N THR A 312 -34.52 -14.55 -12.95
CA THR A 312 -35.88 -14.97 -12.60
C THR A 312 -36.56 -13.86 -11.81
N ARG A 313 -37.90 -13.79 -11.83
CA ARG A 313 -38.67 -12.77 -11.08
C ARG A 313 -38.28 -12.76 -9.60
N THR A 314 -38.04 -13.93 -9.03
CA THR A 314 -37.54 -14.13 -7.65
C THR A 314 -36.13 -13.55 -7.44
N GLN A 315 -35.24 -13.62 -8.43
CA GLN A 315 -33.90 -13.02 -8.37
C GLN A 315 -33.93 -11.51 -8.59
N ALA A 316 -34.85 -11.02 -9.44
CA ALA A 316 -35.10 -9.59 -9.63
C ALA A 316 -35.71 -8.95 -8.37
N ASP A 317 -36.64 -9.64 -7.71
CA ASP A 317 -37.25 -9.22 -6.45
C ASP A 317 -36.21 -9.24 -5.31
N ALA A 318 -35.29 -10.22 -5.27
CA ALA A 318 -34.18 -10.28 -4.31
C ALA A 318 -33.10 -9.20 -4.55
N LEU A 319 -32.95 -8.70 -5.78
CA LEU A 319 -32.09 -7.55 -6.11
C LEU A 319 -32.76 -6.21 -5.80
N ALA A 320 -34.09 -6.14 -5.89
CA ALA A 320 -34.88 -4.95 -5.64
C ALA A 320 -35.12 -4.71 -4.14
N ASP A 321 -35.25 -5.78 -3.34
CA ASP A 321 -35.44 -5.68 -1.88
C ASP A 321 -34.10 -5.55 -1.12
N GLY A 322 -33.25 -4.62 -1.56
CA GLY A 322 -32.00 -4.23 -0.90
C GLY A 322 -32.21 -3.45 0.41
N SER A 323 -33.39 -3.55 1.03
CA SER A 323 -33.81 -2.66 2.12
C SER A 323 -33.54 -3.28 3.50
N LYS A 324 -32.24 -3.37 3.84
CA LYS A 324 -31.59 -3.60 5.18
C LYS A 324 -30.80 -4.92 5.27
N ARG A 325 -29.47 -4.83 5.01
CA ARG A 325 -28.35 -5.78 5.29
C ARG A 325 -28.52 -6.61 6.59
N PRO A 326 -27.90 -7.80 6.81
CA PRO A 326 -26.52 -8.17 6.43
C PRO A 326 -26.28 -9.64 5.99
N CYS A 327 -27.34 -10.41 5.78
CA CYS A 327 -27.31 -11.81 5.34
C CYS A 327 -28.27 -11.93 4.16
N ARG A 328 -27.87 -12.64 3.10
CA ARG A 328 -28.72 -12.93 1.94
C ARG A 328 -29.71 -14.05 2.22
#